data_AF-A0A928CRB9-F1
#
_entry.id   AF-A0A928CRB9-F1
#
_cell.length_a   1.000
_cell.length_b   1.000
_cell.length_c   1.000
_cell.angle_alpha   90.00
_cell.angle_beta   90.00
_cell.angle_gamma   90.00
#
_symmetry.space_group_name_H-M   'P 1'
#
loop_
_entity.id
_entity.type
_entity.pdbx_description
1 polymer ?
#
loop_
_entity_poly.entity_id
_entity_poly.type
_entity_poly.pdbx_seq_one_letter_code
_entity_poly.pdbx_strand_id
1 'polypeptide(L)'
;MIIRLAYIFLLTGVFAVLELFLRNFGLFFPFCALFIFYIAVAFGNRWGFTSVCLAALALDLPGSGSAHPWSILVFLPVLFLSSSWLKRAEADSVMMNFLPGLVIPVVVWILSAVFFSEHFFHVLIEQFPVLFPACAFSAVWLPILIFLLDNLNSRLSLPLFTDAKLNQKLTLK
;
A
#
# COMPACT_ATOMS: atom_id res chain seq x y z
N MET A 1 17.48 -1.74 -14.11
CA MET A 1 17.06 -0.56 -13.32
C MET A 1 15.90 0.18 -13.99
N ILE A 2 16.03 0.58 -15.26
CA ILE A 2 14.99 1.33 -16.00
C ILE A 2 13.63 0.62 -16.02
N ILE A 3 13.61 -0.68 -16.34
CA ILE A 3 12.37 -1.49 -16.38
C ILE A 3 11.64 -1.49 -15.02
N ARG A 4 12.38 -1.57 -13.90
CA ARG A 4 11.79 -1.53 -12.55
C ARG A 4 11.13 -0.19 -12.25
N LEU A 5 11.81 0.90 -12.60
CA LEU A 5 11.29 2.25 -12.37
C LEU A 5 10.05 2.52 -13.23
N ALA A 6 10.07 2.14 -14.51
CA ALA A 6 8.92 2.26 -15.39
C ALA A 6 7.72 1.43 -14.89
N TYR A 7 7.98 0.20 -14.43
CA TYR A 7 6.97 -0.67 -13.82
C TYR A 7 6.33 -0.05 -12.57
N ILE A 8 7.15 0.42 -11.62
CA ILE A 8 6.68 1.06 -10.38
C ILE A 8 5.88 2.31 -10.70
N PHE A 9 6.37 3.15 -11.63
CA PHE A 9 5.70 4.37 -12.04
C PHE A 9 4.31 4.07 -12.63
N LEU A 10 4.25 3.17 -13.61
CA LEU A 10 3.00 2.83 -14.29
C LEU A 10 1.97 2.24 -13.31
N LEU A 11 2.38 1.25 -12.50
CA LEU A 11 1.44 0.63 -11.56
C LEU A 11 1.04 1.56 -10.42
N THR A 12 1.95 2.39 -9.91
CA THR A 12 1.56 3.40 -8.91
C THR A 12 0.49 4.33 -9.48
N GLY A 13 0.65 4.75 -10.74
CA GLY A 13 -0.36 5.54 -11.45
C GLY A 13 -1.70 4.82 -11.57
N VAL A 14 -1.70 3.53 -11.95
CA VAL A 14 -2.92 2.72 -12.04
C VAL A 14 -3.63 2.62 -10.69
N PHE A 15 -2.91 2.29 -9.62
CA PHE A 15 -3.49 2.18 -8.27
C PHE A 15 -3.99 3.54 -7.75
N ALA A 16 -3.27 4.62 -8.02
CA ALA A 16 -3.71 5.96 -7.65
C ALA A 16 -5.00 6.37 -8.38
N VAL A 17 -5.10 6.09 -9.69
CA VAL A 17 -6.32 6.36 -10.46
C VAL A 17 -7.50 5.53 -9.95
N LEU A 18 -7.29 4.24 -9.64
CA LEU A 18 -8.33 3.38 -9.07
C LEU A 18 -8.79 3.88 -7.69
N GLU A 19 -7.85 4.33 -6.85
CA GLU A 19 -8.14 4.89 -5.54
C GLU A 19 -8.94 6.20 -5.63
N LEU A 20 -8.53 7.12 -6.51
CA LEU A 20 -9.25 8.37 -6.77
C LEU A 20 -10.65 8.11 -7.35
N PHE A 21 -10.78 7.11 -8.23
CA PHE A 21 -12.07 6.72 -8.79
C PHE A 21 -13.03 6.27 -7.69
N LEU A 22 -12.60 5.38 -6.79
CA LEU A 22 -13.42 4.95 -5.64
C LEU A 22 -13.74 6.09 -4.68
N ARG A 23 -12.77 6.97 -4.43
CA ARG A 23 -12.95 8.14 -3.57
C ARG A 23 -14.06 9.06 -4.08
N ASN A 24 -14.21 9.20 -5.40
CA ASN A 24 -15.31 9.96 -6.00
C ASN A 24 -16.69 9.33 -5.76
N PHE A 25 -16.78 8.02 -5.51
CA PHE A 25 -18.01 7.34 -5.07
C PHE A 25 -18.19 7.33 -3.55
N GLY A 26 -17.32 8.02 -2.80
CA GLY A 26 -17.32 8.03 -1.33
C GLY A 26 -16.78 6.74 -0.71
N LEU A 27 -16.16 5.85 -1.50
CA LEU A 27 -15.58 4.60 -1.03
C LEU A 27 -14.10 4.81 -0.71
N PHE A 28 -13.73 4.59 0.55
CA PHE A 28 -12.33 4.61 0.96
C PHE A 28 -11.73 3.21 0.84
N PHE A 29 -10.81 3.02 -0.11
CA PHE A 29 -10.04 1.79 -0.22
C PHE A 29 -8.57 2.09 -0.59
N PRO A 30 -7.60 1.72 0.27
CA PRO A 30 -6.22 2.21 0.17
C PRO A 30 -5.38 1.36 -0.80
N PHE A 31 -5.76 1.34 -2.08
CA PHE A 31 -5.05 0.60 -3.13
C PHE A 31 -3.56 0.96 -3.20
N CYS A 32 -3.23 2.24 -3.13
CA CYS A 32 -1.85 2.72 -3.12
C CYS A 32 -1.07 2.16 -1.94
N ALA A 33 -1.65 2.12 -0.74
CA ALA A 33 -0.98 1.59 0.44
C ALA A 33 -0.67 0.09 0.30
N LEU A 34 -1.62 -0.70 -0.22
CA LEU A 34 -1.41 -2.12 -0.48
C LEU A 34 -0.32 -2.37 -1.52
N PHE A 35 -0.29 -1.55 -2.57
CA PHE A 35 0.77 -1.63 -3.57
C PHE A 35 2.14 -1.21 -3.02
N ILE A 36 2.21 -0.15 -2.21
CA ILE A 36 3.43 0.28 -1.52
C ILE A 36 3.95 -0.84 -0.62
N PHE A 37 3.08 -1.50 0.13
CA PHE A 37 3.44 -2.65 0.94
C PHE A 37 4.10 -3.75 0.09
N TYR A 38 3.48 -4.10 -1.04
CA TYR A 38 4.03 -5.08 -1.98
C TYR A 38 5.41 -4.68 -2.51
N ILE A 39 5.56 -3.46 -3.03
CA ILE A 39 6.82 -2.99 -3.62
C ILE A 39 7.93 -2.93 -2.57
N ALA A 40 7.62 -2.47 -1.36
CA ALA A 40 8.58 -2.41 -0.27
C ALA A 40 9.12 -3.79 0.11
N VAL A 41 8.27 -4.83 0.11
CA VAL A 41 8.69 -6.20 0.39
C VAL A 41 9.47 -6.79 -0.80
N ALA A 42 8.90 -6.74 -2.01
CA ALA A 42 9.47 -7.42 -3.17
C ALA A 42 10.77 -6.75 -3.70
N PHE A 43 10.83 -5.43 -3.72
CA PHE A 43 11.94 -4.66 -4.28
C PHE A 43 12.82 -4.00 -3.20
N GLY A 44 12.35 -3.92 -1.96
CA GLY A 44 13.05 -3.31 -0.83
C GLY A 44 12.65 -1.86 -0.56
N ASN A 45 13.05 -1.34 0.61
CA ASN A 45 12.62 -0.03 1.12
C ASN A 45 12.92 1.15 0.19
N ARG A 46 14.01 1.11 -0.58
CA ARG A 46 14.35 2.21 -1.52
C ARG A 46 13.25 2.40 -2.57
N TRP A 47 12.81 1.31 -3.17
CA TRP A 47 11.73 1.32 -4.17
C TRP A 47 10.37 1.54 -3.51
N GLY A 48 10.17 1.00 -2.30
CA GLY A 48 8.99 1.29 -1.48
C GLY A 48 8.81 2.80 -1.22
N PHE A 49 9.88 3.50 -0.85
CA PHE A 49 9.88 4.94 -0.67
C PHE A 49 9.60 5.69 -1.98
N THR A 50 10.16 5.24 -3.11
CA THR A 50 9.82 5.80 -4.43
C THR A 50 8.32 5.68 -4.72
N SER A 51 7.71 4.52 -4.47
CA SER A 51 6.25 4.34 -4.63
C SER A 51 5.44 5.21 -3.66
N VAL A 52 5.90 5.44 -2.43
CA VAL A 52 5.27 6.38 -1.48
C VAL A 52 5.26 7.79 -2.07
N CYS A 53 6.40 8.28 -2.56
CA CYS A 53 6.48 9.61 -3.17
C CYS A 53 5.58 9.75 -4.39
N LEU A 54 5.59 8.74 -5.28
CA LEU A 54 4.75 8.76 -6.49
C LEU A 54 3.25 8.69 -6.16
N ALA A 55 2.85 7.86 -5.21
CA ALA A 55 1.46 7.75 -4.78
C ALA A 55 0.99 9.04 -4.11
N ALA A 56 1.80 9.61 -3.20
CA ALA A 56 1.49 10.87 -2.55
C ALA A 56 1.37 12.00 -3.58
N LEU A 57 2.31 12.10 -4.52
CA LEU A 57 2.22 13.07 -5.62
C LEU A 57 0.91 12.89 -6.39
N ALA A 58 0.56 11.67 -6.80
CA ALA A 58 -0.65 11.41 -7.57
C ALA A 58 -1.95 11.74 -6.81
N LEU A 59 -2.01 11.43 -5.51
CA LEU A 59 -3.20 11.65 -4.67
C LEU A 59 -3.30 13.06 -4.07
N ASP A 60 -2.21 13.80 -4.03
CA ASP A 60 -2.15 15.18 -3.53
C ASP A 60 -2.16 16.22 -4.68
N LEU A 61 -2.30 15.79 -5.94
CA LEU A 61 -2.42 16.71 -7.07
C LEU A 61 -3.65 17.63 -6.90
N PRO A 62 -3.53 18.95 -7.16
CA PRO A 62 -4.65 19.87 -7.13
C PRO A 62 -5.80 19.39 -8.03
N GLY A 63 -7.02 19.35 -7.48
CA GLY A 63 -8.21 18.84 -8.18
C GLY A 63 -8.57 17.37 -7.87
N SER A 64 -7.74 16.65 -7.11
CA SER A 64 -8.03 15.29 -6.62
C SER A 64 -8.95 15.25 -5.38
N GLY A 65 -9.31 16.41 -4.83
CA GLY A 65 -10.19 16.54 -3.66
C GLY A 65 -9.48 16.46 -2.30
N SER A 66 -8.15 16.40 -2.25
CA SER A 66 -7.37 16.60 -1.02
C SER A 66 -7.04 18.08 -0.82
N ALA A 67 -7.41 18.64 0.35
CA ALA A 67 -7.13 20.03 0.68
C ALA A 67 -5.66 20.28 1.06
N HIS A 68 -4.92 19.21 1.40
CA HIS A 68 -3.57 19.31 1.95
C HIS A 68 -2.67 18.15 1.49
N PRO A 69 -1.35 18.38 1.31
CA PRO A 69 -0.41 17.40 0.78
C PRO A 69 0.13 16.44 1.86
N TRP A 70 -0.75 15.73 2.55
CA TRP A 70 -0.38 14.87 3.69
C TRP A 70 -0.33 13.37 3.35
N SER A 71 -0.62 12.95 2.11
CA SER A 71 -0.67 11.53 1.76
C SER A 71 0.68 10.83 1.98
N ILE A 72 1.79 11.55 1.84
CA ILE A 72 3.13 11.03 2.12
C ILE A 72 3.28 10.58 3.59
N LEU A 73 2.75 11.36 4.54
CA LEU A 73 2.83 11.05 5.97
C LEU A 73 1.95 9.85 6.32
N VAL A 74 0.82 9.70 5.62
CA VAL A 74 -0.08 8.56 5.79
C VAL A 74 0.54 7.25 5.29
N PHE A 75 1.31 7.28 4.20
CA PHE A 75 1.89 6.06 3.63
C PHE A 75 3.24 5.65 4.22
N LEU A 76 3.97 6.55 4.87
CA LEU A 76 5.25 6.22 5.52
C LEU A 76 5.15 5.07 6.55
N PRO A 77 4.12 5.03 7.42
CA PRO A 77 3.93 3.91 8.34
C PRO A 77 3.69 2.57 7.65
N VAL A 78 3.12 2.56 6.43
CA VAL A 78 2.93 1.34 5.64
C VAL A 78 4.26 0.78 5.16
N LEU A 79 5.22 1.65 4.80
CA LEU A 79 6.59 1.26 4.47
C LEU A 79 7.32 0.67 5.70
N PHE A 80 7.07 1.22 6.89
CA PHE A 80 7.63 0.65 8.12
C PHE A 80 7.00 -0.70 8.45
N LEU A 81 5.68 -0.82 8.30
CA LEU A 81 4.92 -2.05 8.52
C LEU A 81 5.41 -3.17 7.61
N SER A 82 5.63 -2.90 6.32
CA SER A 82 6.11 -3.91 5.36
C SER A 82 7.51 -4.44 5.73
N SER A 83 8.42 -3.56 6.09
CA SER A 83 9.78 -3.94 6.51
C SER A 83 9.79 -4.73 7.83
N SER A 84 8.87 -4.42 8.74
CA SER A 84 8.71 -5.13 10.02
C SER A 84 8.03 -6.48 9.83
N TRP A 85 7.08 -6.56 8.89
CA TRP A 85 6.35 -7.78 8.56
C TRP A 85 7.27 -8.83 7.94
N LEU A 86 8.15 -8.44 7.02
CA LEU A 86 9.10 -9.34 6.36
C LEU A 86 10.02 -10.09 7.35
N LYS A 87 10.32 -9.48 8.51
CA LYS A 87 11.15 -10.09 9.56
C LYS A 87 10.43 -11.20 10.34
N ARG A 88 9.10 -11.33 10.23
CA ARG A 88 8.33 -12.32 10.97
C ARG A 88 8.37 -13.69 10.28
N ALA A 89 8.37 -14.76 11.09
CA ALA A 89 8.39 -16.13 10.59
C ALA A 89 7.18 -16.46 9.69
N GLU A 90 6.02 -15.89 10.00
CA GLU A 90 4.74 -16.16 9.34
C GLU A 90 4.61 -15.57 7.93
N ALA A 91 5.53 -14.70 7.50
CA ALA A 91 5.48 -14.06 6.18
C ALA A 91 5.71 -15.03 4.99
N ASP A 92 6.04 -16.30 5.25
CA ASP A 92 6.32 -17.31 4.20
C ASP A 92 5.06 -17.78 3.46
N SER A 93 3.88 -17.64 4.07
CA SER A 93 2.62 -18.01 3.42
C SER A 93 1.95 -16.77 2.84
N VAL A 94 1.57 -16.83 1.56
CA VAL A 94 0.81 -15.76 0.89
C VAL A 94 -0.48 -15.46 1.66
N MET A 95 -1.14 -16.48 2.22
CA MET A 95 -2.38 -16.32 3.00
C MET A 95 -2.17 -15.58 4.32
N MET A 96 -0.96 -15.61 4.90
CA MET A 96 -0.66 -14.82 6.10
C MET A 96 -0.62 -13.32 5.82
N ASN A 97 -0.54 -12.90 4.55
CA ASN A 97 -0.70 -11.50 4.17
C ASN A 97 -2.15 -10.99 4.32
N PHE A 98 -3.09 -11.84 4.71
CA PHE A 98 -4.40 -11.41 5.17
C PHE A 98 -4.30 -10.42 6.35
N LEU A 99 -3.36 -10.66 7.28
CA LEU A 99 -3.19 -9.83 8.47
C LEU A 99 -2.71 -8.40 8.16
N PRO A 100 -1.62 -8.17 7.40
CA PRO A 100 -1.27 -6.81 6.96
C PRO A 100 -2.38 -6.19 6.11
N GLY A 101 -3.13 -7.00 5.34
CA GLY A 101 -4.29 -6.52 4.60
C GLY A 101 -5.42 -5.99 5.50
N LEU A 102 -5.65 -6.55 6.68
CA LEU A 102 -6.56 -5.99 7.69
C LEU A 102 -6.03 -4.71 8.31
N VAL A 103 -4.72 -4.66 8.60
CA VAL A 103 -4.12 -3.58 9.38
C VAL A 103 -3.90 -2.31 8.56
N ILE A 104 -3.52 -2.43 7.28
CA ILE A 104 -3.18 -1.28 6.43
C ILE A 104 -4.32 -0.26 6.35
N PRO A 105 -5.59 -0.62 6.08
CA PRO A 105 -6.68 0.35 6.04
C PRO A 105 -6.90 1.08 7.36
N VAL A 106 -6.73 0.40 8.50
CA VAL A 106 -6.83 1.03 9.82
C VAL A 106 -5.75 2.09 10.00
N VAL A 107 -4.50 1.75 9.65
CA VAL A 107 -3.37 2.68 9.73
C VAL A 107 -3.61 3.90 8.84
N VAL A 108 -3.98 3.69 7.58
CA VAL A 108 -4.22 4.78 6.63
C VAL A 108 -5.40 5.64 7.10
N TRP A 109 -6.47 5.04 7.62
CA TRP A 109 -7.65 5.75 8.10
C TRP A 109 -7.36 6.62 9.32
N ILE A 110 -6.71 6.07 10.37
CA ILE A 110 -6.36 6.83 11.58
C ILE A 110 -5.50 8.04 11.21
N LEU A 111 -4.45 7.83 10.41
CA LEU A 111 -3.56 8.91 10.01
C LEU A 111 -4.27 9.91 9.11
N SER A 112 -5.16 9.45 8.23
CA SER A 112 -5.94 10.35 7.40
C SER A 112 -6.88 11.23 8.24
N ALA A 113 -7.53 10.67 9.27
CA ALA A 113 -8.35 11.45 10.19
C ALA A 113 -7.52 12.50 10.96
N VAL A 114 -6.29 12.15 11.37
CA VAL A 114 -5.38 13.07 12.06
C VAL A 114 -4.90 14.23 11.18
N PHE A 115 -4.57 13.96 9.90
CA PHE A 115 -3.92 14.96 9.05
C PHE A 115 -4.87 15.72 8.11
N PHE A 116 -6.01 15.13 7.70
CA PHE A 116 -6.91 15.75 6.73
C PHE A 116 -8.16 16.38 7.34
N SER A 117 -8.47 16.15 8.62
CA SER A 117 -9.71 16.67 9.21
C SER A 117 -9.47 17.77 10.24
N GLU A 118 -10.18 18.88 10.09
CA GLU A 118 -10.28 19.93 11.12
C GLU A 118 -11.12 19.44 12.32
N HIS A 119 -11.95 18.41 12.11
CA HIS A 119 -12.85 17.81 13.11
C HIS A 119 -12.62 16.30 13.23
N PHE A 120 -11.50 15.94 13.83
CA PHE A 120 -11.05 14.56 14.06
C PHE A 120 -12.15 13.60 14.51
N PHE A 121 -12.88 13.94 15.58
CA PHE A 121 -13.90 13.05 16.16
C PHE A 121 -15.10 12.84 15.24
N HIS A 122 -15.49 13.83 14.45
CA HIS A 122 -16.61 13.73 13.53
C HIS A 122 -16.28 12.76 12.38
N VAL A 123 -15.12 12.94 11.76
CA VAL A 123 -14.64 12.08 10.67
C VAL A 123 -14.43 10.64 11.14
N LEU A 124 -13.94 10.45 12.36
CA LEU A 124 -13.83 9.10 12.94
C LEU A 124 -15.21 8.42 13.01
N ILE A 125 -16.23 9.07 13.56
CA ILE A 125 -17.54 8.44 13.74
C ILE A 125 -18.21 8.15 12.40
N GLU A 126 -18.14 9.08 11.45
CA GLU A 126 -18.78 8.92 10.13
C GLU A 126 -18.13 7.84 9.27
N GLN A 127 -16.80 7.71 9.31
CA GLN A 127 -16.07 6.77 8.46
C GLN A 127 -15.85 5.41 9.10
N PHE A 128 -16.06 5.27 10.41
CA PHE A 128 -15.89 4.00 11.12
C PHE A 128 -16.72 2.84 10.53
N PRO A 129 -17.99 3.02 10.13
CA PRO A 129 -18.76 1.95 9.48
C PRO A 129 -18.16 1.47 8.16
N VAL A 130 -17.52 2.37 7.40
CA VAL A 130 -16.88 2.08 6.10
C VAL A 130 -15.53 1.41 6.28
N LEU A 131 -14.88 1.59 7.44
CA LEU A 131 -13.60 0.97 7.74
C LEU A 131 -13.68 -0.56 7.78
N PHE A 132 -14.72 -1.14 8.39
CA PHE A 132 -14.87 -2.60 8.49
C PHE A 132 -14.88 -3.30 7.12
N PRO A 133 -15.76 -2.93 6.16
CA PRO A 133 -15.74 -3.54 4.84
C PRO A 133 -14.44 -3.26 4.10
N ALA A 134 -13.82 -2.07 4.28
CA ALA A 134 -12.52 -1.78 3.69
C ALA A 134 -11.42 -2.73 4.24
N CYS A 135 -11.40 -3.00 5.55
CA CYS A 135 -10.49 -3.96 6.16
C CYS A 135 -10.72 -5.37 5.66
N ALA A 136 -11.97 -5.85 5.67
CA ALA A 136 -12.31 -7.20 5.22
C ALA A 136 -11.96 -7.40 3.74
N PHE A 137 -12.30 -6.44 2.88
CA PHE A 137 -11.98 -6.49 1.47
C PHE A 137 -10.46 -6.42 1.24
N SER A 138 -9.75 -5.54 1.94
CA SER A 138 -8.29 -5.39 1.85
C SER A 138 -7.53 -6.64 2.31
N ALA A 139 -8.04 -7.31 3.34
CA ALA A 139 -7.47 -8.56 3.85
C ALA A 139 -7.51 -9.68 2.81
N VAL A 140 -8.60 -9.79 2.04
CA VAL A 140 -8.72 -10.74 0.93
C VAL A 140 -7.95 -10.23 -0.31
N TRP A 141 -8.01 -8.93 -0.55
CA TRP A 141 -7.42 -8.32 -1.74
C TRP A 141 -5.90 -8.36 -1.73
N LEU A 142 -5.24 -8.19 -0.58
CA LEU A 142 -3.78 -8.16 -0.52
C LEU A 142 -3.11 -9.49 -0.97
N PRO A 143 -3.54 -10.67 -0.51
CA PRO A 143 -3.08 -11.95 -1.07
C PRO A 143 -3.32 -12.10 -2.57
N ILE A 144 -4.50 -11.67 -3.06
CA ILE A 144 -4.84 -11.70 -4.50
C ILE A 144 -3.90 -10.78 -5.28
N LEU A 145 -3.68 -9.56 -4.77
CA LEU A 145 -2.78 -8.57 -5.34
C LEU A 145 -1.35 -9.12 -5.43
N ILE A 146 -0.84 -9.73 -4.36
CA ILE A 146 0.47 -10.37 -4.34
C ILE A 146 0.56 -11.45 -5.43
N PHE A 147 -0.45 -12.32 -5.53
CA PHE A 147 -0.47 -13.38 -6.55
C PHE A 147 -0.46 -12.81 -7.99
N LEU A 148 -1.29 -11.80 -8.26
CA LEU A 148 -1.36 -11.16 -9.58
C LEU A 148 -0.05 -10.48 -9.95
N LEU A 149 0.55 -9.74 -9.01
CA LEU A 149 1.80 -9.01 -9.24
C LEU A 149 3.01 -9.95 -9.32
N ASP A 150 3.06 -11.03 -8.55
CA ASP A 150 4.12 -12.04 -8.66
C ASP A 150 4.03 -12.78 -10.01
N ASN A 151 2.82 -13.09 -10.50
CA ASN A 151 2.66 -13.65 -11.85
C ASN A 151 3.16 -12.67 -12.93
N LEU A 152 2.80 -11.39 -12.83
CA LEU A 152 3.31 -10.37 -13.74
C LEU A 152 4.84 -10.23 -13.66
N ASN A 153 5.40 -10.23 -12.45
CA ASN A 153 6.83 -10.08 -12.21
C ASN A 153 7.64 -11.28 -12.71
N SER A 154 7.10 -12.49 -12.58
CA SER A 154 7.73 -13.70 -13.12
C SER A 154 7.93 -13.60 -14.64
N ARG A 155 6.92 -13.07 -15.37
CA ARG A 155 6.99 -12.87 -16.82
C ARG A 155 7.99 -11.79 -17.22
N LEU A 156 8.17 -10.79 -16.36
CA LEU A 156 9.10 -9.68 -16.56
C LEU A 156 10.50 -9.93 -15.97
N SER A 157 10.75 -11.12 -15.41
CA SER A 157 11.99 -11.46 -14.70
C SER A 157 12.35 -10.44 -13.60
N LEU A 158 11.33 -9.95 -12.89
CA LEU A 158 11.46 -9.02 -11.78
C LEU A 158 11.48 -9.75 -10.42
N PRO A 159 12.03 -9.13 -9.37
CA PRO A 159 11.94 -9.66 -8.01
C PRO A 159 10.51 -10.01 -7.60
N LEU A 160 10.35 -11.19 -7.01
CA LEU A 160 9.07 -11.71 -6.53
C LEU A 160 8.90 -11.39 -5.04
N PHE A 161 7.67 -11.15 -4.62
CA PHE A 161 7.34 -11.01 -3.20
C PHE A 161 7.62 -12.31 -2.46
N THR A 162 7.26 -13.44 -3.06
CA THR A 162 7.43 -14.77 -2.45
C THR A 162 8.91 -15.11 -2.17
N ASP A 163 9.83 -14.57 -2.96
CA ASP A 163 11.28 -14.77 -2.78
C ASP A 163 11.93 -13.74 -1.83
N ALA A 164 11.20 -12.73 -1.38
CA ALA A 164 11.76 -11.58 -0.66
C ALA A 164 12.50 -12.00 0.62
N LYS A 165 11.97 -12.97 1.37
CA LYS A 165 12.57 -13.43 2.63
C LYS A 165 13.81 -14.29 2.40
N LEU A 166 13.83 -15.09 1.34
CA LEU A 166 15.03 -15.83 0.91
C LEU A 166 16.16 -14.84 0.57
N ASN A 167 15.85 -13.80 -0.19
CA ASN A 167 16.80 -12.76 -0.56
C ASN A 167 17.31 -11.96 0.67
N GLN A 168 16.45 -11.71 1.65
CA GLN A 168 16.86 -11.06 2.91
C GLN A 168 17.83 -11.92 3.72
N LYS A 169 17.63 -13.25 3.79
CA LYS A 169 18.55 -14.15 4.47
C LYS A 169 19.92 -14.23 3.78
N LEU A 170 19.97 -14.13 2.46
CA LEU A 170 21.21 -14.16 1.68
C LEU A 170 22.05 -12.89 1.82
N THR A 171 21.42 -11.75 2.10
CA THR A 171 22.10 -10.45 2.29
C THR A 171 22.62 -10.22 3.71
N LEU A 172 22.19 -11.04 4.68
CA LEU A 172 22.64 -11.00 6.08
C LEU A 172 23.75 -12.02 6.40
N LYS A 173 24.13 -12.87 5.43
CA LYS A 173 25.29 -13.76 5.51
C LYS A 173 26.49 -13.13 4.82
#